data_AF-A0AAU2B7F3-F1
#
_entry.id   AF-A0AAU2B7F3-F1
#
_cell.length_a   1.000
_cell.length_b   1.000
_cell.length_c   1.000
_cell.angle_alpha   90.00
_cell.angle_beta   90.00
_cell.angle_gamma   90.00
#
_symmetry.space_group_name_H-M   'P 1'
#
loop_
_entity.id
_entity.type
_entity.pdbx_description
1 polymer ?
#
loop_
_entity_poly.entity_id
_entity_poly.type
_entity_poly.pdbx_seq_one_letter_code
_entity_poly.pdbx_strand_id
1 'polypeptide(L)'
;MPAFVSPPRTVLGAHKVTTDEISDDIRTNHPDHPRLGAFLRVVNNCGVRTRYFTRPLNSPTVGGTADVHARTQAAFDDAVDMSERAATAALDAAGIDARAIDAIVTTHATGYAVPNLDVHLIGRLGLRPTTRRVALTTVACAGGVHALIRAADLVAVRPAAKVLVVAAEVLSTSYNHSASTIEAMIYKALFADAAGAAVVTSEPLRAGLAIEDTFEYTLPDTFDRYRGRLDVHGMHFDSTKKAPRAASETHPALVDWLGGREVGFAAIHPGSPSMITDTATALGLTPEDARHSTDTLSDEGNLGGVSVLRVLERTHATPPAAGTKGVAVAYGPGFTTAALHGHWHA
;
A
#
# COMPACT_ATOMS: atom_id res chain seq x y z
N MET A 1 16.02 -20.90 1.98
CA MET A 1 16.57 -19.99 3.02
C MET A 1 15.63 -18.82 3.13
N PRO A 2 15.32 -18.33 4.34
CA PRO A 2 14.43 -17.20 4.49
C PRO A 2 15.05 -15.91 3.93
N ALA A 3 14.20 -14.97 3.52
CA ALA A 3 14.59 -13.61 3.18
C ALA A 3 14.19 -12.65 4.31
N PHE A 4 15.11 -11.84 4.80
CA PHE A 4 14.90 -10.97 5.95
C PHE A 4 14.57 -9.55 5.48
N VAL A 5 13.48 -9.00 6.00
CA VAL A 5 13.03 -7.63 5.70
C VAL A 5 13.52 -6.71 6.82
N SER A 6 14.31 -5.70 6.48
CA SER A 6 14.70 -4.65 7.42
C SER A 6 13.46 -3.87 7.89
N PRO A 7 13.50 -3.22 9.07
CA PRO A 7 12.42 -2.34 9.50
C PRO A 7 12.04 -1.34 8.39
N PRO A 8 10.80 -1.39 7.88
CA PRO A 8 10.38 -0.45 6.84
C PRO A 8 10.38 0.98 7.37
N ARG A 9 10.61 1.93 6.49
CA ARG A 9 10.45 3.36 6.76
C ARG A 9 9.42 3.94 5.83
N THR A 10 8.46 4.69 6.39
CA THR A 10 7.42 5.34 5.60
C THR A 10 7.45 6.85 5.73
N VAL A 11 7.01 7.51 4.65
CA VAL A 11 6.83 8.95 4.55
C VAL A 11 5.38 9.18 4.13
N LEU A 12 4.62 9.89 4.96
CA LEU A 12 3.25 10.30 4.65
C LEU A 12 3.22 11.65 3.94
N GLY A 13 2.11 11.97 3.29
CA GLY A 13 1.81 13.32 2.82
C GLY A 13 1.91 14.37 3.93
N ALA A 14 2.18 15.63 3.56
CA ALA A 14 2.38 16.72 4.52
C ALA A 14 1.06 17.32 5.05
N HIS A 15 -0.05 17.14 4.34
CA HIS A 15 -1.33 17.76 4.63
C HIS A 15 -2.26 16.75 5.28
N LYS A 16 -2.42 16.86 6.60
CA LYS A 16 -3.41 16.08 7.34
C LYS A 16 -4.82 16.56 6.97
N VAL A 17 -5.69 15.61 6.62
CA VAL A 17 -7.11 15.86 6.30
C VAL A 17 -7.98 14.90 7.12
N THR A 18 -8.91 15.45 7.87
CA THR A 18 -9.87 14.72 8.70
C THR A 18 -11.08 14.26 7.88
N THR A 19 -11.78 13.23 8.36
CA THR A 19 -13.05 12.80 7.74
C THR A 19 -14.14 13.88 7.83
N ASP A 20 -14.08 14.77 8.82
CA ASP A 20 -14.96 15.94 8.91
C ASP A 20 -14.66 16.95 7.78
N GLU A 21 -13.38 17.25 7.51
CA GLU A 21 -13.00 18.12 6.39
C GLU A 21 -13.43 17.53 5.03
N ILE A 22 -13.32 16.20 4.85
CA ILE A 22 -13.83 15.53 3.64
C ILE A 22 -15.36 15.69 3.55
N SER A 23 -16.07 15.55 4.67
CA SER A 23 -17.52 15.71 4.72
C SER A 23 -17.94 17.15 4.39
N ASP A 24 -17.23 18.15 4.91
CA ASP A 24 -17.48 19.57 4.64
C ASP A 24 -17.17 19.95 3.18
N ASP A 25 -16.09 19.41 2.61
CA ASP A 25 -15.77 19.58 1.20
C ASP A 25 -16.86 18.96 0.29
N ILE A 26 -17.37 17.77 0.63
CA ILE A 26 -18.48 17.15 -0.10
C ILE A 26 -19.77 17.99 0.00
N ARG A 27 -20.09 18.55 1.18
CA ARG A 27 -21.26 19.45 1.33
C ARG A 27 -21.11 20.70 0.46
N THR A 28 -19.91 21.25 0.39
CA THR A 28 -19.61 22.48 -0.36
C THR A 28 -19.70 22.25 -1.87
N ASN A 29 -19.19 21.12 -2.37
CA ASN A 29 -19.12 20.85 -3.80
C ASN A 29 -20.34 20.08 -4.35
N HIS A 30 -21.20 19.53 -3.49
CA HIS A 30 -22.41 18.81 -3.87
C HIS A 30 -23.67 19.20 -3.04
N PRO A 31 -23.95 20.51 -2.84
CA PRO A 31 -24.96 20.97 -1.88
C PRO A 31 -26.38 20.47 -2.22
N ASP A 32 -26.72 20.45 -3.51
CA ASP A 32 -28.05 20.08 -3.99
C ASP A 32 -28.14 18.62 -4.49
N HIS A 33 -27.11 17.81 -4.23
CA HIS A 33 -27.09 16.44 -4.73
C HIS A 33 -28.13 15.58 -3.98
N PRO A 34 -29.05 14.88 -4.67
CA PRO A 34 -30.16 14.16 -4.02
C PRO A 34 -29.71 13.02 -3.10
N ARG A 35 -28.45 12.58 -3.24
CA ARG A 35 -27.83 11.53 -2.40
C ARG A 35 -26.85 12.06 -1.36
N LEU A 36 -26.78 13.38 -1.10
CA LEU A 36 -25.81 13.97 -0.17
C LEU A 36 -25.83 13.28 1.21
N GLY A 37 -27.01 13.04 1.78
CA GLY A 37 -27.11 12.31 3.05
C GLY A 37 -26.57 10.87 2.99
N ALA A 38 -26.64 10.20 1.84
CA ALA A 38 -26.02 8.89 1.66
C ALA A 38 -24.49 8.98 1.48
N PHE A 39 -24.00 10.03 0.81
CA PHE A 39 -22.56 10.30 0.68
C PHE A 39 -21.90 10.48 2.05
N LEU A 40 -22.47 11.34 2.89
CA LEU A 40 -21.93 11.59 4.22
C LEU A 40 -21.97 10.35 5.11
N ARG A 41 -23.00 9.50 4.98
CA ARG A 41 -23.04 8.21 5.70
C ARG A 41 -21.92 7.27 5.27
N VAL A 42 -21.66 7.10 3.98
CA VAL A 42 -20.60 6.18 3.53
C VAL A 42 -19.21 6.70 3.91
N VAL A 43 -18.99 8.02 3.82
CA VAL A 43 -17.76 8.69 4.27
C VAL A 43 -17.47 8.39 5.74
N ASN A 44 -18.47 8.60 6.61
CA ASN A 44 -18.33 8.37 8.04
C ASN A 44 -18.18 6.88 8.42
N ASN A 45 -18.64 5.97 7.56
CA ASN A 45 -18.55 4.53 7.79
C ASN A 45 -17.27 3.88 7.23
N CYS A 46 -16.37 4.64 6.61
CA CYS A 46 -15.12 4.10 6.07
C CYS A 46 -14.12 3.67 7.16
N GLY A 47 -14.36 4.03 8.42
CA GLY A 47 -13.46 3.70 9.54
C GLY A 47 -12.15 4.47 9.53
N VAL A 48 -12.05 5.54 8.73
CA VAL A 48 -10.90 6.46 8.71
C VAL A 48 -11.25 7.70 9.52
N ARG A 49 -10.36 8.10 10.42
CA ARG A 49 -10.42 9.37 11.17
C ARG A 49 -9.64 10.45 10.46
N THR A 50 -8.43 10.13 9.99
CA THR A 50 -7.54 11.07 9.29
C THR A 50 -6.79 10.41 8.14
N ARG A 51 -6.37 11.23 7.19
CA ARG A 51 -5.45 10.87 6.11
C ARG A 51 -4.43 11.96 5.88
N TYR A 52 -3.44 11.68 5.05
CA TYR A 52 -2.37 12.60 4.70
C TYR A 52 -2.24 12.72 3.20
N PHE A 53 -2.34 13.93 2.66
CA PHE A 53 -2.14 14.23 1.25
C PHE A 53 -0.82 14.96 1.04
N THR A 54 -0.22 14.75 -0.13
CA THR A 54 0.98 15.44 -0.60
C THR A 54 0.72 16.91 -0.90
N ARG A 55 -0.54 17.26 -1.22
CA ARG A 55 -1.01 18.61 -1.51
C ARG A 55 -2.28 18.94 -0.69
N PRO A 56 -2.63 20.22 -0.48
CA PRO A 56 -3.87 20.60 0.21
C PRO A 56 -5.12 20.03 -0.48
N LEU A 57 -6.16 19.71 0.31
CA LEU A 57 -7.43 19.15 -0.18
C LEU A 57 -8.05 19.98 -1.32
N ASN A 58 -8.03 21.30 -1.19
CA ASN A 58 -8.60 22.24 -2.17
C ASN A 58 -7.61 22.67 -3.26
N SER A 59 -6.41 22.09 -3.31
CA SER A 59 -5.44 22.40 -4.36
C SER A 59 -5.99 22.01 -5.74
N PRO A 60 -5.56 22.68 -6.83
CA PRO A 60 -6.06 22.33 -8.16
C PRO A 60 -5.83 20.86 -8.54
N THR A 61 -4.76 20.26 -8.04
CA THR A 61 -4.38 18.88 -8.36
C THR A 61 -5.17 17.83 -7.57
N VAL A 62 -5.64 18.15 -6.36
CA VAL A 62 -6.49 17.27 -5.54
C VAL A 62 -7.97 17.55 -5.79
N GLY A 63 -8.41 18.82 -5.81
CA GLY A 63 -9.81 19.18 -6.05
C GLY A 63 -10.29 18.91 -7.48
N GLY A 64 -9.37 18.72 -8.42
CA GLY A 64 -9.67 18.34 -9.81
C GLY A 64 -9.98 19.50 -10.75
N THR A 65 -9.54 20.72 -10.41
CA THR A 65 -9.64 21.90 -11.30
C THR A 65 -8.45 22.03 -12.24
N ALA A 66 -7.32 21.41 -11.93
CA ALA A 66 -6.22 21.21 -12.87
C ALA A 66 -6.53 20.09 -13.86
N ASP A 67 -5.93 20.15 -15.04
CA ASP A 67 -6.06 19.09 -16.04
C ASP A 67 -5.36 17.79 -15.61
N VAL A 68 -5.64 16.70 -16.33
CA VAL A 68 -5.03 15.39 -16.06
C VAL A 68 -3.50 15.44 -16.15
N HIS A 69 -2.91 16.25 -17.02
CA HIS A 69 -1.46 16.33 -17.18
C HIS A 69 -0.79 16.92 -15.93
N ALA A 70 -1.24 18.08 -15.48
CA ALA A 70 -0.71 18.73 -14.29
C ALA A 70 -0.91 17.86 -13.03
N ARG A 71 -2.03 17.14 -12.95
CA ARG A 71 -2.34 16.22 -11.86
C ARG A 71 -1.41 15.02 -11.81
N THR A 72 -1.25 14.34 -12.93
CA THR A 72 -0.35 13.18 -13.04
C THR A 72 1.11 13.58 -12.82
N GLN A 73 1.54 14.73 -13.37
CA GLN A 73 2.91 15.22 -13.18
C GLN A 73 3.20 15.54 -11.70
N ALA A 74 2.34 16.33 -11.06
CA ALA A 74 2.52 16.68 -9.64
C ALA A 74 2.50 15.44 -8.75
N ALA A 75 1.58 14.51 -8.98
CA ALA A 75 1.50 13.27 -8.22
C ALA A 75 2.75 12.39 -8.39
N PHE A 76 3.30 12.31 -9.61
CA PHE A 76 4.52 11.55 -9.85
C PHE A 76 5.75 12.20 -9.20
N ASP A 77 5.89 13.52 -9.30
CA ASP A 77 6.98 14.25 -8.65
C ASP A 77 6.93 14.08 -7.12
N ASP A 78 5.74 14.19 -6.53
CA ASP A 78 5.51 13.96 -5.10
C ASP A 78 5.84 12.50 -4.71
N ALA A 79 5.48 11.52 -5.55
CA ALA A 79 5.82 10.11 -5.34
C ALA A 79 7.33 9.87 -5.37
N VAL A 80 8.06 10.47 -6.31
CA VAL A 80 9.52 10.37 -6.40
C VAL A 80 10.18 10.98 -5.16
N ASP A 81 9.75 12.18 -4.74
CA ASP A 81 10.29 12.86 -3.56
C ASP A 81 10.06 12.06 -2.26
N MET A 82 8.85 11.55 -2.04
CA MET A 82 8.57 10.71 -0.88
C MET A 82 9.35 9.38 -0.94
N SER A 83 9.48 8.78 -2.13
CA SER A 83 10.24 7.55 -2.35
C SER A 83 11.70 7.70 -1.99
N GLU A 84 12.36 8.79 -2.42
CA GLU A 84 13.75 9.08 -2.09
C GLU A 84 13.93 9.19 -0.57
N ARG A 85 13.04 9.93 0.10
CA ARG A 85 13.08 10.12 1.56
C ARG A 85 12.89 8.81 2.31
N ALA A 86 11.89 8.00 1.92
CA ALA A 86 11.63 6.70 2.53
C ALA A 86 12.80 5.73 2.32
N ALA A 87 13.34 5.66 1.10
CA ALA A 87 14.47 4.80 0.77
C ALA A 87 15.75 5.22 1.50
N THR A 88 16.05 6.51 1.55
CA THR A 88 17.20 7.04 2.30
C THR A 88 17.09 6.66 3.77
N ALA A 89 15.93 6.90 4.40
CA ALA A 89 15.71 6.53 5.79
C ALA A 89 15.83 5.02 6.05
N ALA A 90 15.36 4.18 5.12
CA ALA A 90 15.48 2.72 5.21
C ALA A 90 16.95 2.26 5.09
N LEU A 91 17.71 2.83 4.16
CA LEU A 91 19.14 2.55 3.98
C LEU A 91 19.95 2.98 5.20
N ASP A 92 19.69 4.17 5.73
CA ASP A 92 20.35 4.70 6.93
C ASP A 92 20.05 3.81 8.14
N ALA A 93 18.79 3.43 8.35
CA ALA A 93 18.39 2.54 9.45
C ALA A 93 19.01 1.14 9.34
N ALA A 94 19.21 0.66 8.10
CA ALA A 94 19.89 -0.59 7.80
C ALA A 94 21.43 -0.50 7.87
N GLY A 95 21.99 0.72 7.90
CA GLY A 95 23.44 0.94 7.83
C GLY A 95 24.05 0.50 6.50
N ILE A 96 23.29 0.61 5.40
CA ILE A 96 23.70 0.16 4.06
C ILE A 96 23.96 1.37 3.17
N ASP A 97 25.18 1.47 2.65
CA ASP A 97 25.51 2.44 1.60
C ASP A 97 24.67 2.17 0.34
N ALA A 98 24.12 3.23 -0.27
CA ALA A 98 23.27 3.13 -1.44
C ALA A 98 23.95 2.41 -2.63
N ARG A 99 25.28 2.55 -2.78
CA ARG A 99 26.06 1.84 -3.81
C ARG A 99 26.24 0.37 -3.52
N ALA A 100 25.86 -0.13 -2.34
CA ALA A 100 25.86 -1.56 -2.04
C ALA A 100 24.58 -2.27 -2.51
N ILE A 101 23.56 -1.55 -2.96
CA ILE A 101 22.29 -2.13 -3.44
C ILE A 101 22.46 -2.79 -4.81
N ASP A 102 22.08 -4.07 -4.89
CA ASP A 102 22.24 -4.92 -6.09
C ASP A 102 20.99 -4.94 -6.97
N ALA A 103 19.82 -4.73 -6.37
CA ALA A 103 18.57 -4.62 -7.08
C ALA A 103 17.61 -3.64 -6.38
N ILE A 104 16.74 -3.01 -7.17
CA ILE A 104 15.61 -2.23 -6.69
C ILE A 104 14.31 -2.81 -7.25
N VAL A 105 13.34 -3.03 -6.37
CA VAL A 105 11.97 -3.42 -6.73
C VAL A 105 11.06 -2.25 -6.35
N THR A 106 10.40 -1.65 -7.34
CA THR A 106 9.47 -0.55 -7.10
C THR A 106 8.03 -0.95 -7.37
N THR A 107 7.09 -0.32 -6.67
CA THR A 107 5.65 -0.39 -7.00
C THR A 107 5.01 0.99 -6.96
N HIS A 108 4.26 1.29 -8.01
CA HIS A 108 3.48 2.52 -8.15
C HIS A 108 2.31 2.27 -9.11
N ALA A 109 1.10 2.64 -8.70
CA ALA A 109 -0.10 2.48 -9.52
C ALA A 109 -0.91 3.77 -9.71
N THR A 110 -0.47 4.88 -9.11
CA THR A 110 -1.22 6.14 -9.06
C THR A 110 -0.85 7.16 -10.14
N GLY A 111 -0.05 6.75 -11.11
CA GLY A 111 0.35 7.57 -12.24
C GLY A 111 1.03 6.74 -13.32
N TYR A 112 0.95 7.19 -14.56
CA TYR A 112 1.72 6.62 -15.67
C TYR A 112 3.00 7.44 -15.85
N ALA A 113 4.15 6.77 -15.82
CA ALA A 113 5.45 7.39 -16.07
C ALA A 113 6.38 6.42 -16.78
N VAL A 114 7.04 6.93 -17.83
CA VAL A 114 8.14 6.25 -18.53
C VAL A 114 9.19 7.32 -18.83
N PRO A 115 10.34 7.34 -18.12
CA PRO A 115 10.79 6.41 -17.07
C PRO A 115 9.97 6.44 -15.77
N ASN A 116 10.01 5.35 -14.98
CA ASN A 116 9.27 5.20 -13.70
C ASN A 116 10.22 5.26 -12.48
N LEU A 117 9.68 5.15 -11.25
CA LEU A 117 10.38 5.29 -9.97
C LEU A 117 11.73 4.55 -9.94
N ASP A 118 11.77 3.32 -10.43
CA ASP A 118 12.97 2.48 -10.46
C ASP A 118 14.15 3.13 -11.19
N VAL A 119 13.90 3.92 -12.25
CA VAL A 119 14.94 4.66 -12.98
C VAL A 119 15.29 5.95 -12.26
N HIS A 120 14.29 6.73 -11.83
CA HIS A 120 14.52 7.99 -11.13
C HIS A 120 15.33 7.79 -9.84
N LEU A 121 15.02 6.73 -9.09
CA LEU A 121 15.68 6.40 -7.83
C LEU A 121 17.12 5.92 -7.99
N ILE A 122 17.54 5.41 -9.16
CA ILE A 122 18.97 5.14 -9.41
C ILE A 122 19.79 6.41 -9.21
N GLY A 123 19.38 7.50 -9.89
CA GLY A 123 20.10 8.77 -9.85
C GLY A 123 19.96 9.47 -8.50
N ARG A 124 18.72 9.55 -7.98
CA ARG A 124 18.42 10.26 -6.73
C ARG A 124 19.11 9.68 -5.50
N LEU A 125 19.15 8.35 -5.39
CA LEU A 125 19.79 7.68 -4.26
C LEU A 125 21.29 7.42 -4.50
N GLY A 126 21.82 7.71 -5.68
CA GLY A 126 23.21 7.40 -6.03
C GLY A 126 23.49 5.88 -6.12
N LEU A 127 22.50 5.09 -6.52
CA LEU A 127 22.66 3.65 -6.77
C LEU A 127 23.62 3.42 -7.94
N ARG A 128 24.17 2.22 -8.04
CA ARG A 128 25.07 1.89 -9.16
C ARG A 128 24.27 1.82 -10.47
N PRO A 129 24.85 2.24 -11.61
CA PRO A 129 24.22 2.06 -12.92
C PRO A 129 23.94 0.59 -13.28
N THR A 130 24.60 -0.36 -12.60
CA THR A 130 24.40 -1.81 -12.75
C THR A 130 23.32 -2.40 -11.84
N THR A 131 22.70 -1.59 -10.98
CA THR A 131 21.62 -2.05 -10.09
C THR A 131 20.45 -2.59 -10.94
N ARG A 132 20.05 -3.83 -10.66
CA ARG A 132 18.93 -4.47 -11.38
C ARG A 132 17.62 -3.78 -11.00
N ARG A 133 16.72 -3.60 -11.96
CA ARG A 133 15.43 -2.94 -11.74
C ARG A 133 14.28 -3.89 -11.99
N VAL A 134 13.32 -3.91 -11.09
CA VAL A 134 11.99 -4.52 -11.27
C VAL A 134 10.96 -3.44 -10.97
N ALA A 135 10.26 -2.96 -12.00
CA ALA A 135 9.20 -1.97 -11.86
C ALA A 135 7.84 -2.67 -11.93
N LEU A 136 7.15 -2.74 -10.81
CA LEU A 136 5.78 -3.24 -10.74
C LEU A 136 4.83 -2.08 -10.96
N THR A 137 4.27 -2.02 -12.16
CA THR A 137 3.14 -1.14 -12.48
C THR A 137 1.84 -1.93 -12.34
N THR A 138 0.74 -1.26 -12.05
CA THR A 138 -0.64 -1.81 -12.13
C THR A 138 -1.06 -2.87 -11.10
N VAL A 139 -0.24 -3.16 -10.07
CA VAL A 139 -0.60 -4.08 -8.98
C VAL A 139 -1.32 -3.40 -7.79
N ALA A 140 -1.32 -2.06 -7.78
CA ALA A 140 -2.03 -1.20 -6.81
C ALA A 140 -1.87 -1.66 -5.36
N CYS A 141 -2.98 -1.87 -4.63
CA CYS A 141 -2.98 -2.19 -3.20
C CYS A 141 -2.22 -3.47 -2.82
N ALA A 142 -2.05 -4.43 -3.75
CA ALA A 142 -1.23 -5.62 -3.53
C ALA A 142 0.28 -5.37 -3.71
N GLY A 143 0.66 -4.19 -4.19
CA GLY A 143 2.00 -3.89 -4.68
C GLY A 143 3.11 -4.05 -3.65
N GLY A 144 2.89 -3.64 -2.40
CA GLY A 144 3.90 -3.78 -1.35
C GLY A 144 4.27 -5.23 -1.09
N VAL A 145 3.28 -6.12 -1.03
CA VAL A 145 3.53 -7.55 -0.85
C VAL A 145 4.13 -8.17 -2.10
N HIS A 146 3.62 -7.86 -3.30
CA HIS A 146 4.26 -8.33 -4.55
C HIS A 146 5.72 -7.89 -4.66
N ALA A 147 6.05 -6.65 -4.25
CA ALA A 147 7.42 -6.16 -4.28
C ALA A 147 8.32 -6.92 -3.30
N LEU A 148 7.82 -7.26 -2.10
CA LEU A 148 8.52 -8.12 -1.14
C LEU A 148 8.71 -9.55 -1.67
N ILE A 149 7.70 -10.13 -2.34
CA ILE A 149 7.82 -11.45 -3.00
C ILE A 149 8.96 -11.42 -4.01
N ARG A 150 8.99 -10.43 -4.92
CA ARG A 150 10.06 -10.32 -5.93
C ARG A 150 11.44 -10.08 -5.31
N ALA A 151 11.50 -9.36 -4.19
CA ALA A 151 12.75 -9.19 -3.46
C ALA A 151 13.21 -10.51 -2.82
N ALA A 152 12.30 -11.29 -2.23
CA ALA A 152 12.59 -12.62 -1.70
C ALA A 152 13.06 -13.60 -2.80
N ASP A 153 12.39 -13.61 -3.96
CA ASP A 153 12.80 -14.40 -5.13
C ASP A 153 14.23 -14.05 -5.58
N LEU A 154 14.54 -12.75 -5.64
CA LEU A 154 15.87 -12.26 -6.04
C LEU A 154 16.95 -12.69 -5.04
N VAL A 155 16.69 -12.58 -3.74
CA VAL A 155 17.60 -13.02 -2.68
C VAL A 155 17.78 -14.53 -2.68
N ALA A 156 16.72 -15.30 -2.93
CA ALA A 156 16.81 -16.76 -3.02
C ALA A 156 17.74 -17.21 -4.16
N VAL A 157 17.70 -16.54 -5.31
CA VAL A 157 18.58 -16.81 -6.46
C VAL A 157 19.97 -16.19 -6.29
N ARG A 158 20.10 -15.10 -5.52
CA ARG A 158 21.37 -14.39 -5.28
C ARG A 158 21.50 -14.06 -3.80
N PRO A 159 21.97 -15.01 -2.95
CA PRO A 159 22.00 -14.82 -1.51
C PRO A 159 22.77 -13.56 -1.06
N ALA A 160 23.88 -13.23 -1.71
CA ALA A 160 24.67 -12.04 -1.37
C ALA A 160 24.00 -10.69 -1.75
N ALA A 161 22.89 -10.70 -2.50
CA ALA A 161 22.25 -9.50 -3.00
C ALA A 161 21.52 -8.74 -1.90
N LYS A 162 21.62 -7.40 -1.95
CA LYS A 162 20.81 -6.47 -1.16
C LYS A 162 19.76 -5.86 -2.08
N VAL A 163 18.49 -6.11 -1.77
CA VAL A 163 17.37 -5.65 -2.60
C VAL A 163 16.64 -4.52 -1.88
N LEU A 164 16.61 -3.34 -2.49
CA LEU A 164 15.81 -2.21 -2.00
C LEU A 164 14.38 -2.34 -2.55
N VAL A 165 13.40 -2.42 -1.66
CA VAL A 165 11.97 -2.37 -2.00
C VAL A 165 11.46 -0.96 -1.76
N VAL A 166 10.78 -0.36 -2.73
CA VAL A 166 10.17 0.97 -2.62
C VAL A 166 8.74 0.95 -3.16
N ALA A 167 7.78 1.34 -2.33
CA ALA A 167 6.39 1.54 -2.73
C ALA A 167 6.05 3.02 -2.61
N ALA A 168 5.35 3.60 -3.58
CA ALA A 168 4.81 4.94 -3.43
C ALA A 168 3.48 5.12 -4.14
N GLU A 169 2.54 5.75 -3.44
CA GLU A 169 1.19 6.00 -3.92
C GLU A 169 0.74 7.41 -3.55
N VAL A 170 0.27 8.15 -4.55
CA VAL A 170 -0.34 9.47 -4.39
C VAL A 170 -1.81 9.36 -4.78
N LEU A 171 -2.57 8.65 -3.95
CA LEU A 171 -3.96 8.29 -4.22
C LEU A 171 -4.91 9.50 -4.15
N SER A 172 -4.49 10.60 -3.52
CA SER A 172 -5.21 11.88 -3.52
C SER A 172 -5.47 12.42 -4.93
N THR A 173 -4.71 12.01 -5.94
CA THR A 173 -5.04 12.31 -7.35
C THR A 173 -6.32 11.64 -7.84
N SER A 174 -6.87 10.67 -7.10
CA SER A 174 -8.19 10.10 -7.36
C SER A 174 -9.32 10.94 -6.74
N TYR A 175 -8.98 11.90 -5.89
CA TYR A 175 -9.92 12.90 -5.40
C TYR A 175 -10.28 13.84 -6.56
N ASN A 176 -11.56 14.06 -6.81
CA ASN A 176 -12.04 15.01 -7.82
C ASN A 176 -13.45 15.49 -7.45
N HIS A 177 -13.68 16.80 -7.47
CA HIS A 177 -15.00 17.37 -7.17
C HIS A 177 -16.07 17.05 -8.23
N SER A 178 -15.69 16.69 -9.46
CA SER A 178 -16.66 16.27 -10.49
C SER A 178 -17.26 14.89 -10.21
N ALA A 179 -16.60 14.07 -9.39
CA ALA A 179 -17.06 12.71 -9.10
C ALA A 179 -18.22 12.72 -8.10
N SER A 180 -19.37 12.18 -8.50
CA SER A 180 -20.64 12.22 -7.74
C SER A 180 -21.32 10.85 -7.60
N THR A 181 -20.55 9.78 -7.49
CA THR A 181 -21.06 8.41 -7.21
C THR A 181 -20.80 8.02 -5.75
N ILE A 182 -21.49 6.98 -5.24
CA ILE A 182 -21.24 6.50 -3.87
C ILE A 182 -19.82 5.96 -3.74
N GLU A 183 -19.40 5.23 -4.76
CA GLU A 183 -18.09 4.61 -4.89
C GLU A 183 -17.00 5.69 -4.82
N ALA A 184 -17.17 6.79 -5.55
CA ALA A 184 -16.25 7.93 -5.47
C ALA A 184 -16.14 8.50 -4.05
N MET A 185 -17.26 8.63 -3.32
CA MET A 185 -17.24 9.14 -1.94
C MET A 185 -16.51 8.20 -0.98
N ILE A 186 -16.63 6.89 -1.19
CA ILE A 186 -15.86 5.89 -0.44
C ILE A 186 -14.37 6.12 -0.66
N TYR A 187 -13.92 6.29 -1.90
CA TYR A 187 -12.50 6.49 -2.21
C TYR A 187 -11.95 7.83 -1.74
N LYS A 188 -12.74 8.90 -1.84
CA LYS A 188 -12.46 10.20 -1.21
C LYS A 188 -12.21 10.07 0.29
N ALA A 189 -12.96 9.20 0.96
CA ALA A 189 -12.91 8.97 2.40
C ALA A 189 -12.03 7.79 2.83
N LEU A 190 -11.35 7.10 1.91
CA LEU A 190 -10.41 6.02 2.22
C LEU A 190 -8.97 6.44 1.97
N PHE A 191 -8.68 6.99 0.80
CA PHE A 191 -7.32 7.09 0.32
C PHE A 191 -6.47 8.17 0.99
N ALA A 192 -5.17 7.96 0.90
CA ALA A 192 -4.10 8.79 1.45
C ALA A 192 -2.81 8.59 0.63
N ASP A 193 -1.86 9.52 0.79
CA ASP A 193 -0.60 9.53 0.05
C ASP A 193 0.56 9.09 0.96
N ALA A 194 1.42 8.22 0.43
CA ALA A 194 2.63 7.81 1.12
C ALA A 194 3.70 7.22 0.19
N ALA A 195 4.90 7.10 0.72
CA ALA A 195 5.91 6.17 0.25
C ALA A 195 6.45 5.32 1.40
N GLY A 196 6.95 4.13 1.10
CA GLY A 196 7.57 3.22 2.05
C GLY A 196 8.72 2.46 1.42
N ALA A 197 9.76 2.19 2.21
CA ALA A 197 10.90 1.42 1.73
C ALA A 197 11.44 0.46 2.80
N ALA A 198 12.02 -0.64 2.34
CA ALA A 198 12.73 -1.62 3.17
C ALA A 198 13.85 -2.27 2.35
N VAL A 199 14.85 -2.82 3.03
CA VAL A 199 15.90 -3.62 2.41
C VAL A 199 15.64 -5.10 2.71
N VAL A 200 15.77 -5.96 1.70
CA VAL A 200 15.62 -7.40 1.81
C VAL A 200 16.95 -8.10 1.52
N THR A 201 17.35 -9.03 2.39
CA THR A 201 18.65 -9.74 2.36
C THR A 201 18.51 -11.21 2.74
N SER A 202 19.52 -12.05 2.47
CA SER A 202 19.53 -13.46 2.90
C SER A 202 19.95 -13.65 4.36
N GLU A 203 20.53 -12.62 4.97
CA GLU A 203 20.94 -12.59 6.37
C GLU A 203 20.24 -11.41 7.06
N PRO A 204 19.87 -11.55 8.34
CA PRO A 204 19.16 -10.51 9.07
C PRO A 204 20.08 -9.31 9.33
N LEU A 205 19.60 -8.11 8.97
CA LEU A 205 20.26 -6.85 9.31
C LEU A 205 19.85 -6.36 10.70
N ARG A 206 18.61 -6.64 11.09
CA ARG A 206 17.93 -6.28 12.34
C ARG A 206 16.81 -7.30 12.61
N ALA A 207 16.21 -7.25 13.80
CA ALA A 207 14.92 -7.88 14.07
C ALA A 207 13.89 -7.47 12.99
N GLY A 208 12.98 -8.37 12.63
CA GLY A 208 11.94 -8.12 11.63
C GLY A 208 11.36 -9.38 11.00
N LEU A 209 10.55 -9.20 9.95
CA LEU A 209 9.95 -10.32 9.23
C LEU A 209 11.01 -11.12 8.45
N ALA A 210 11.10 -12.41 8.72
CA ALA A 210 11.83 -13.39 7.92
C ALA A 210 10.83 -14.19 7.06
N ILE A 211 10.82 -13.94 5.77
CA ILE A 211 9.94 -14.56 4.77
C ILE A 211 10.42 -15.98 4.49
N GLU A 212 9.56 -16.98 4.70
CA GLU A 212 9.86 -18.40 4.48
C GLU A 212 9.11 -18.97 3.27
N ASP A 213 7.94 -18.42 2.96
CA ASP A 213 7.08 -18.86 1.87
C ASP A 213 6.26 -17.69 1.31
N THR A 214 5.84 -17.79 0.05
CA THR A 214 5.12 -16.74 -0.67
C THR A 214 3.94 -17.32 -1.43
N PHE A 215 2.88 -16.52 -1.58
CA PHE A 215 1.66 -16.92 -2.27
C PHE A 215 1.13 -15.80 -3.15
N GLU A 216 0.69 -16.17 -4.34
CA GLU A 216 -0.01 -15.28 -5.27
C GLU A 216 -1.21 -16.03 -5.84
N TYR A 217 -2.38 -15.39 -5.80
CA TYR A 217 -3.62 -15.95 -6.28
C TYR A 217 -4.45 -14.90 -7.01
N THR A 218 -5.05 -15.28 -8.13
CA THR A 218 -6.00 -14.45 -8.86
C THR A 218 -7.36 -15.12 -8.83
N LEU A 219 -8.36 -14.43 -8.29
CA LEU A 219 -9.72 -14.92 -8.22
C LEU A 219 -10.34 -14.89 -9.63
N PRO A 220 -10.79 -16.04 -10.19
CA PRO A 220 -11.37 -16.07 -11.53
C PRO A 220 -12.61 -15.19 -11.66
N ASP A 221 -12.86 -14.66 -12.86
CA ASP A 221 -14.08 -13.92 -13.22
C ASP A 221 -14.40 -12.69 -12.34
N THR A 222 -13.36 -11.96 -11.92
CA THR A 222 -13.50 -10.80 -11.02
C THR A 222 -12.93 -9.48 -11.53
N PHE A 223 -12.74 -9.35 -12.85
CA PHE A 223 -12.38 -8.08 -13.49
C PHE A 223 -13.36 -6.93 -13.17
N ASP A 224 -14.61 -7.22 -12.80
CA ASP A 224 -15.64 -6.24 -12.42
C ASP A 224 -15.56 -5.76 -10.96
N ARG A 225 -14.65 -6.29 -10.12
CA ARG A 225 -14.59 -5.93 -8.69
C ARG A 225 -13.94 -4.58 -8.46
N TYR A 226 -12.72 -4.39 -8.98
CA TYR A 226 -11.99 -3.13 -8.91
C TYR A 226 -11.39 -2.79 -10.26
N ARG A 227 -11.51 -1.52 -10.66
CA ARG A 227 -10.95 -0.99 -11.90
C ARG A 227 -10.33 0.37 -11.65
N GLY A 228 -9.09 0.55 -12.13
CA GLY A 228 -8.54 1.88 -12.37
C GLY A 228 -9.02 2.37 -13.73
N ARG A 229 -9.51 3.61 -13.79
CA ARG A 229 -9.97 4.24 -15.03
C ARG A 229 -9.30 5.61 -15.17
N LEU A 230 -8.74 5.89 -16.34
CA LEU A 230 -8.18 7.20 -16.66
C LEU A 230 -9.12 7.94 -17.62
N ASP A 231 -9.43 9.19 -17.32
CA ASP A 231 -10.12 10.10 -18.23
C ASP A 231 -9.52 11.52 -18.17
N VAL A 232 -10.17 12.48 -18.84
CA VAL A 232 -9.73 13.89 -18.90
C VAL A 232 -9.71 14.57 -17.52
N HIS A 233 -10.43 14.02 -16.55
CA HIS A 233 -10.48 14.44 -15.15
C HIS A 233 -9.57 13.58 -14.27
N GLY A 234 -8.62 12.86 -14.86
CA GLY A 234 -7.57 12.10 -14.20
C GLY A 234 -7.93 10.65 -13.90
N MET A 235 -7.25 10.10 -12.90
CA MET A 235 -7.42 8.71 -12.50
C MET A 235 -8.60 8.59 -11.54
N HIS A 236 -9.41 7.56 -11.75
CA HIS A 236 -10.55 7.19 -10.94
C HIS A 236 -10.41 5.74 -10.52
N PHE A 237 -10.96 5.43 -9.36
CA PHE A 237 -11.08 4.07 -8.88
C PHE A 237 -12.56 3.71 -8.83
N ASP A 238 -12.92 2.65 -9.53
CA ASP A 238 -14.29 2.18 -9.69
C ASP A 238 -14.44 0.80 -9.05
N SER A 239 -15.59 0.54 -8.44
CA SER A 239 -15.96 -0.78 -7.95
C SER A 239 -17.43 -1.10 -8.17
N THR A 240 -17.75 -2.39 -8.07
CA THR A 240 -19.13 -2.86 -8.00
C THR A 240 -19.51 -3.20 -6.57
N LYS A 241 -20.82 -3.37 -6.31
CA LYS A 241 -21.34 -3.86 -5.02
C LYS A 241 -20.79 -5.23 -4.60
N LYS A 242 -20.12 -5.95 -5.50
CA LYS A 242 -19.47 -7.23 -5.22
C LYS A 242 -18.05 -7.07 -4.65
N ALA A 243 -17.43 -5.90 -4.79
CA ALA A 243 -16.05 -5.67 -4.39
C ALA A 243 -15.77 -5.90 -2.89
N PRO A 244 -16.67 -5.52 -1.95
CA PRO A 244 -16.42 -5.73 -0.52
C PRO A 244 -16.24 -7.19 -0.12
N ARG A 245 -16.78 -8.15 -0.89
CA ARG A 245 -16.67 -9.60 -0.61
C ARG A 245 -15.49 -10.27 -1.30
N ALA A 246 -14.82 -9.58 -2.23
CA ALA A 246 -13.82 -10.21 -3.07
C ALA A 246 -12.60 -10.70 -2.27
N ALA A 247 -12.20 -9.98 -1.21
CA ALA A 247 -11.15 -10.47 -0.30
C ALA A 247 -11.53 -11.81 0.32
N SER A 248 -12.73 -11.89 0.89
CA SER A 248 -13.23 -13.07 1.59
C SER A 248 -13.44 -14.27 0.66
N GLU A 249 -13.74 -14.03 -0.62
CA GLU A 249 -13.78 -15.06 -1.67
C GLU A 249 -12.40 -15.68 -1.95
N THR A 250 -11.28 -15.01 -1.62
CA THR A 250 -9.92 -15.57 -1.76
C THR A 250 -9.42 -16.30 -0.52
N HIS A 251 -10.06 -16.10 0.64
CA HIS A 251 -9.60 -16.67 1.91
C HIS A 251 -9.48 -18.20 1.89
N PRO A 252 -10.37 -18.98 1.24
CA PRO A 252 -10.19 -20.43 1.15
C PRO A 252 -8.85 -20.82 0.51
N ALA A 253 -8.42 -20.14 -0.56
CA ALA A 253 -7.13 -20.41 -1.21
C ALA A 253 -5.94 -19.98 -0.33
N LEU A 254 -6.09 -18.87 0.41
CA LEU A 254 -5.08 -18.42 1.38
C LEU A 254 -4.91 -19.44 2.53
N VAL A 255 -6.01 -19.93 3.09
CA VAL A 255 -6.01 -20.92 4.18
C VAL A 255 -5.49 -22.28 3.72
N ASP A 256 -5.86 -22.71 2.50
CA ASP A 256 -5.32 -23.93 1.90
C ASP A 256 -3.80 -23.84 1.69
N TRP A 257 -3.31 -22.72 1.16
CA TRP A 257 -1.87 -22.48 1.05
C TRP A 257 -1.19 -22.47 2.42
N LEU A 258 -1.79 -21.86 3.45
CA LEU A 258 -1.24 -21.91 4.81
C LEU A 258 -1.14 -23.35 5.34
N GLY A 259 -2.02 -24.27 4.93
CA GLY A 259 -1.90 -25.69 5.24
C GLY A 259 -1.88 -26.00 6.74
N GLY A 260 -2.58 -25.20 7.55
CA GLY A 260 -2.62 -25.33 9.02
C GLY A 260 -1.39 -24.78 9.75
N ARG A 261 -0.48 -24.08 9.06
CA ARG A 261 0.63 -23.34 9.70
C ARG A 261 0.07 -22.29 10.66
N GLU A 262 0.69 -22.20 11.84
CA GLU A 262 0.31 -21.25 12.88
C GLU A 262 0.52 -19.80 12.42
N VAL A 263 -0.38 -18.89 12.83
CA VAL A 263 -0.27 -17.45 12.61
C VAL A 263 -0.48 -16.76 13.94
N GLY A 264 0.59 -16.17 14.49
CA GLY A 264 0.58 -15.43 15.75
C GLY A 264 0.69 -13.91 15.60
N PHE A 265 0.88 -13.40 14.38
CA PHE A 265 0.72 -11.99 14.03
C PHE A 265 0.38 -11.83 12.55
N ALA A 266 -0.22 -10.70 12.16
CA ALA A 266 -0.38 -10.38 10.75
C ALA A 266 -0.23 -8.90 10.40
N ALA A 267 0.35 -8.65 9.22
CA ALA A 267 0.32 -7.36 8.53
C ALA A 267 -0.70 -7.43 7.39
N ILE A 268 -1.94 -7.05 7.67
CA ILE A 268 -3.06 -7.14 6.72
C ILE A 268 -3.21 -5.80 6.01
N HIS A 269 -3.33 -5.80 4.67
CA HIS A 269 -3.63 -4.58 3.93
C HIS A 269 -4.93 -3.94 4.46
N PRO A 270 -4.87 -2.71 4.97
CA PRO A 270 -6.00 -1.98 5.52
C PRO A 270 -6.88 -1.37 4.42
N GLY A 271 -7.56 -2.21 3.65
CA GLY A 271 -8.42 -1.75 2.56
C GLY A 271 -9.75 -1.17 3.03
N SER A 272 -10.30 -1.74 4.10
CA SER A 272 -11.53 -1.33 4.79
C SER A 272 -11.63 -2.06 6.14
N PRO A 273 -12.49 -1.63 7.09
CA PRO A 273 -12.62 -2.32 8.37
C PRO A 273 -13.04 -3.79 8.21
N SER A 274 -14.01 -4.08 7.35
CA SER A 274 -14.47 -5.45 7.10
C SER A 274 -13.38 -6.33 6.47
N MET A 275 -12.59 -5.79 5.54
CA MET A 275 -11.48 -6.55 4.94
C MET A 275 -10.45 -6.96 6.00
N ILE A 276 -10.13 -6.08 6.94
CA ILE A 276 -9.21 -6.39 8.04
C ILE A 276 -9.81 -7.47 8.94
N THR A 277 -11.04 -7.27 9.40
CA THR A 277 -11.73 -8.19 10.33
C THR A 277 -11.95 -9.58 9.72
N ASP A 278 -12.43 -9.65 8.47
CA ASP A 278 -12.69 -10.92 7.79
C ASP A 278 -11.39 -11.69 7.56
N THR A 279 -10.32 -10.99 7.15
CA THR A 279 -9.01 -11.60 6.93
C THR A 279 -8.39 -12.09 8.23
N ALA A 280 -8.44 -11.28 9.31
CA ALA A 280 -7.98 -11.71 10.63
C ALA A 280 -8.74 -12.96 11.09
N THR A 281 -10.06 -12.97 10.95
CA THR A 281 -10.91 -14.11 11.29
C THR A 281 -10.53 -15.37 10.49
N ALA A 282 -10.30 -15.24 9.19
CA ALA A 282 -9.88 -16.36 8.34
C ALA A 282 -8.50 -16.92 8.73
N LEU A 283 -7.62 -16.08 9.27
CA LEU A 283 -6.31 -16.47 9.79
C LEU A 283 -6.35 -16.99 11.24
N GLY A 284 -7.52 -17.04 11.88
CA GLY A 284 -7.66 -17.45 13.28
C GLY A 284 -7.16 -16.40 14.29
N LEU A 285 -7.06 -15.14 13.88
CA LEU A 285 -6.52 -14.03 14.66
C LEU A 285 -7.63 -13.22 15.35
N THR A 286 -7.25 -12.57 16.46
CA THR A 286 -8.11 -11.65 17.20
C THR A 286 -8.02 -10.22 16.65
N PRO A 287 -8.95 -9.32 17.02
CA PRO A 287 -8.83 -7.90 16.67
C PRO A 287 -7.53 -7.25 17.15
N GLU A 288 -6.98 -7.70 18.27
CA GLU A 288 -5.73 -7.19 18.83
C GLU A 288 -4.52 -7.56 17.95
N ASP A 289 -4.53 -8.75 17.36
CA ASP A 289 -3.49 -9.21 16.43
C ASP A 289 -3.51 -8.40 15.13
N ALA A 290 -4.68 -7.88 14.74
CA ALA A 290 -4.88 -7.04 13.57
C ALA A 290 -4.79 -5.53 13.87
N ARG A 291 -4.53 -5.12 15.13
CA ARG A 291 -4.61 -3.72 15.57
C ARG A 291 -3.79 -2.76 14.70
N HIS A 292 -2.57 -3.15 14.31
CA HIS A 292 -1.70 -2.28 13.51
C HIS A 292 -2.30 -1.99 12.12
N SER A 293 -3.05 -2.93 11.56
CA SER A 293 -3.79 -2.73 10.31
C SER A 293 -4.97 -1.78 10.53
N THR A 294 -5.75 -2.01 11.59
CA THR A 294 -6.88 -1.15 11.98
C THR A 294 -6.45 0.28 12.29
N ASP A 295 -5.36 0.45 13.05
CA ASP A 295 -4.84 1.77 13.42
C ASP A 295 -4.25 2.49 12.20
N THR A 296 -3.60 1.77 11.28
CA THR A 296 -3.14 2.36 10.01
C THR A 296 -4.34 2.90 9.22
N LEU A 297 -5.42 2.12 9.08
CA LEU A 297 -6.62 2.58 8.41
C LEU A 297 -7.21 3.82 9.09
N SER A 298 -7.38 3.77 10.40
CA SER A 298 -8.03 4.82 11.18
C SER A 298 -7.24 6.12 11.16
N ASP A 299 -5.92 6.05 11.38
CA ASP A 299 -5.08 7.23 11.57
C ASP A 299 -4.55 7.82 10.26
N GLU A 300 -4.33 6.98 9.25
CA GLU A 300 -3.58 7.34 8.05
C GLU A 300 -4.35 7.06 6.77
N GLY A 301 -5.45 6.31 6.82
CA GLY A 301 -6.23 5.90 5.66
C GLY A 301 -5.62 4.71 4.91
N ASN A 302 -6.17 4.44 3.73
CA ASN A 302 -5.65 3.44 2.81
C ASN A 302 -4.53 4.06 1.96
N LEU A 303 -3.31 3.55 2.14
CA LEU A 303 -2.06 4.00 1.49
C LEU A 303 -1.71 3.16 0.26
N GLY A 304 -2.67 2.41 -0.28
CA GLY A 304 -2.49 1.53 -1.43
C GLY A 304 -1.41 0.48 -1.19
N GLY A 305 -0.50 0.33 -2.15
CA GLY A 305 0.61 -0.62 -2.07
C GLY A 305 1.58 -0.36 -0.92
N VAL A 306 1.59 0.84 -0.33
CA VAL A 306 2.46 1.20 0.80
C VAL A 306 1.96 0.64 2.12
N SER A 307 0.67 0.35 2.25
CA SER A 307 0.07 0.08 3.56
C SER A 307 0.67 -1.11 4.30
N VAL A 308 1.04 -2.20 3.61
CA VAL A 308 1.65 -3.35 4.31
C VAL A 308 3.03 -2.99 4.87
N LEU A 309 3.83 -2.18 4.17
CA LEU A 309 5.10 -1.68 4.71
C LEU A 309 4.85 -0.80 5.94
N ARG A 310 3.80 0.02 5.92
CA ARG A 310 3.42 0.84 7.08
C ARG A 310 2.96 0.01 8.27
N VAL A 311 2.15 -1.02 8.05
CA VAL A 311 1.70 -1.93 9.10
C VAL A 311 2.90 -2.66 9.71
N LEU A 312 3.82 -3.17 8.88
CA LEU A 312 5.08 -3.77 9.36
C LEU A 312 5.92 -2.78 10.16
N GLU A 313 6.06 -1.52 9.71
CA GLU A 313 6.74 -0.48 10.50
C GLU A 313 6.08 -0.26 11.87
N ARG A 314 4.74 -0.25 11.95
CA ARG A 314 4.02 -0.19 13.24
C ARG A 314 4.27 -1.45 14.09
N THR A 315 4.34 -2.63 13.47
CA THR A 315 4.69 -3.89 14.16
C THR A 315 6.07 -3.81 14.81
N HIS A 316 7.06 -3.12 14.23
CA HIS A 316 8.36 -2.92 14.88
C HIS A 316 8.30 -2.09 16.17
N ALA A 317 7.27 -1.25 16.37
CA ALA A 317 7.10 -0.48 17.60
C ALA A 317 6.57 -1.35 18.76
N THR A 318 5.87 -2.44 18.45
CA THR A 318 5.39 -3.42 19.43
C THR A 318 5.60 -4.82 18.85
N PRO A 319 6.87 -5.28 18.79
CA PRO A 319 7.24 -6.48 18.04
C PRO A 319 6.64 -7.74 18.67
N PRO A 320 6.21 -8.72 17.86
CA PRO A 320 5.94 -10.08 18.32
C PRO A 320 7.17 -10.70 18.99
N ALA A 321 6.95 -11.79 19.73
CA ALA A 321 8.06 -12.56 20.28
C ALA A 321 8.92 -13.17 19.16
N ALA A 322 10.21 -13.38 19.45
CA ALA A 322 11.11 -14.04 18.53
C ALA A 322 10.57 -15.43 18.14
N GLY A 323 10.56 -15.73 16.84
CA GLY A 323 10.06 -16.99 16.31
C GLY A 323 8.55 -17.06 16.12
N THR A 324 7.76 -16.07 16.59
CA THR A 324 6.32 -16.03 16.32
C THR A 324 6.08 -16.07 14.81
N LYS A 325 5.24 -17.00 14.37
CA LYS A 325 4.85 -17.13 12.95
C LYS A 325 3.87 -16.04 12.56
N GLY A 326 3.93 -15.58 11.32
CA GLY A 326 3.05 -14.51 10.87
C GLY A 326 2.87 -14.42 9.37
N VAL A 327 1.86 -13.64 9.00
CA VAL A 327 1.45 -13.44 7.61
C VAL A 327 1.44 -11.95 7.27
N ALA A 328 2.01 -11.59 6.13
CA ALA A 328 1.74 -10.30 5.50
C ALA A 328 0.86 -10.56 4.27
N VAL A 329 -0.30 -9.91 4.16
CA VAL A 329 -1.26 -10.18 3.08
C VAL A 329 -1.85 -8.90 2.53
N ALA A 330 -1.95 -8.83 1.21
CA ALA A 330 -2.56 -7.71 0.51
C ALA A 330 -3.43 -8.16 -0.65
N TYR A 331 -4.32 -7.25 -1.05
CA TYR A 331 -5.32 -7.49 -2.09
C TYR A 331 -5.28 -6.37 -3.13
N GLY A 332 -5.51 -6.70 -4.40
CA GLY A 332 -5.43 -5.73 -5.50
C GLY A 332 -6.44 -5.99 -6.62
N PRO A 333 -6.56 -5.07 -7.60
CA PRO A 333 -7.36 -5.28 -8.80
C PRO A 333 -6.97 -6.56 -9.55
N GLY A 334 -7.97 -7.32 -10.01
CA GLY A 334 -7.78 -8.63 -10.62
C GLY A 334 -8.96 -9.58 -10.41
N PHE A 335 -9.50 -9.77 -9.21
CA PHE A 335 -9.03 -9.46 -7.86
C PHE A 335 -7.89 -10.42 -7.47
N THR A 336 -6.78 -9.89 -6.96
CA THR A 336 -5.60 -10.68 -6.60
C THR A 336 -5.32 -10.66 -5.10
N THR A 337 -4.71 -11.74 -4.62
CA THR A 337 -4.16 -11.88 -3.28
C THR A 337 -2.68 -12.15 -3.40
N ALA A 338 -1.87 -11.39 -2.64
CA ALA A 338 -0.45 -11.64 -2.46
C ALA A 338 -0.20 -11.82 -0.96
N ALA A 339 0.52 -12.88 -0.58
CA ALA A 339 0.83 -13.15 0.81
C ALA A 339 2.26 -13.66 1.02
N LEU A 340 2.77 -13.39 2.22
CA LEU A 340 4.03 -13.89 2.75
C LEU A 340 3.73 -14.65 4.03
N HIS A 341 4.39 -15.78 4.23
CA HIS A 341 4.38 -16.50 5.51
C HIS A 341 5.82 -16.60 6.00
N GLY A 342 6.00 -16.43 7.29
CA GLY A 342 7.33 -16.38 7.88
C GLY A 342 7.30 -16.31 9.40
N HIS A 343 8.39 -15.82 9.98
CA HIS A 343 8.50 -15.60 11.42
C HIS A 343 9.07 -14.22 11.73
N TRP A 344 8.86 -13.76 12.96
CA TRP A 344 9.55 -12.60 13.50
C TRP A 344 10.95 -12.99 13.99
N HIS A 345 11.98 -12.50 13.32
CA HIS A 345 13.38 -12.64 13.72
C HIS A 345 13.75 -11.57 14.76
N ALA A 346 14.63 -11.90 15.70
CA ALA A 346 15.09 -11.01 16.78
C ALA A 346 16.52 -10.51 16.55
#